data_AF-A0A1I4QGH9-F1
#
_entry.id   AF-A0A1I4QGH9-F1
#
_cell.length_a   1.000
_cell.length_b   1.000
_cell.length_c   1.000
_cell.angle_alpha   90.00
_cell.angle_beta   90.00
_cell.angle_gamma   90.00
#
_symmetry.space_group_name_H-M   'P 1'
#
loop_
_entity.id
_entity.type
_entity.pdbx_description
1 polymer ?
#
loop_
_entity_poly.entity_id
_entity_poly.type
_entity_poly.pdbx_seq_one_letter_code
_entity_poly.pdbx_strand_id
1 'polypeptide(L)'
;MLNPISSLDFNLDRLSPPTAAPSVRAAAPTQAAASTAAQPVDFMDVLAEVSGSAMADLRAGEAASIAGMEGKMSVQQVVEAVMSAEKSLQTALAVRDKVVSAYQEIGRMAI
;
A
#
# COMPACT_ATOMS: atom_id res chain seq x y z
N MET A 1 21.43 -32.13 -48.53
CA MET A 1 20.16 -32.86 -48.46
C MET A 1 19.83 -33.03 -46.98
N LEU A 2 18.75 -32.38 -46.53
CA LEU A 2 18.39 -32.12 -45.13
C LEU A 2 18.04 -33.40 -44.34
N ASN A 3 18.54 -33.51 -43.11
CA ASN A 3 18.11 -34.52 -42.14
C ASN A 3 16.87 -34.04 -41.37
N PRO A 4 15.84 -34.88 -41.16
CA PRO A 4 14.58 -34.47 -40.54
C PRO A 4 14.64 -34.36 -39.00
N ILE A 5 13.91 -33.35 -38.53
CA ILE A 5 13.54 -33.04 -37.15
C ILE A 5 12.65 -34.17 -36.60
N SER A 6 13.09 -34.82 -35.53
CA SER A 6 12.29 -35.55 -34.52
C SER A 6 13.27 -36.00 -33.44
N SER A 7 13.00 -35.88 -32.15
CA SER A 7 11.75 -35.64 -31.46
C SER A 7 12.09 -35.21 -30.03
N LEU A 8 11.17 -34.45 -29.44
CA LEU A 8 11.18 -33.98 -28.08
C LEU A 8 11.28 -35.16 -27.10
N ASP A 9 12.45 -35.38 -26.52
CA ASP A 9 12.64 -36.21 -25.34
C ASP A 9 12.18 -35.39 -24.12
N PHE A 10 10.85 -35.31 -23.99
CA PHE A 10 10.19 -34.61 -22.90
C PHE A 10 10.53 -35.35 -21.61
N ASN A 11 11.25 -34.66 -20.74
CA ASN A 11 11.68 -35.06 -19.41
C ASN A 11 10.47 -35.51 -18.54
N LEU A 12 10.04 -36.76 -18.72
CA LEU A 12 9.05 -37.47 -17.89
C LEU A 12 9.60 -37.84 -16.49
N ASP A 13 10.83 -37.44 -16.17
CA ASP A 13 11.57 -37.87 -14.97
C ASP A 13 11.27 -37.02 -13.71
N ARG A 14 10.42 -36.00 -13.80
CA ARG A 14 10.18 -35.04 -12.68
C ARG A 14 8.85 -35.16 -11.95
N LEU A 15 8.09 -36.24 -12.12
CA LEU A 15 6.88 -36.52 -11.32
C LEU A 15 7.06 -37.68 -10.33
N SER A 16 8.20 -37.75 -9.63
CA SER A 16 8.28 -38.50 -8.37
C SER A 16 7.97 -37.58 -7.18
N PRO A 17 6.83 -37.75 -6.48
CA PRO A 17 6.55 -37.01 -5.25
C PRO A 17 7.31 -37.65 -4.06
N PRO A 18 8.08 -36.88 -3.27
CA PRO A 18 8.52 -37.37 -1.97
C PRO A 18 7.34 -37.35 -1.00
N THR A 19 6.88 -38.53 -0.58
CA THR A 19 5.99 -38.69 0.58
C THR A 19 6.83 -38.56 1.85
N ALA A 20 6.51 -37.56 2.67
CA ALA A 20 7.01 -37.46 4.05
C ALA A 20 5.94 -36.76 4.89
N ALA A 21 5.21 -37.57 5.66
CA ALA A 21 4.24 -37.11 6.64
C ALA A 21 4.94 -36.79 7.98
N PRO A 22 4.57 -35.68 8.64
CA PRO A 22 4.71 -35.56 10.09
C PRO A 22 3.34 -35.55 10.77
N SER A 23 3.24 -36.45 11.75
CA SER A 23 2.11 -36.72 12.61
C SER A 23 1.71 -35.54 13.49
N VAL A 24 0.40 -35.48 13.76
CA VAL A 24 -0.34 -34.51 14.57
C VAL A 24 0.27 -34.27 15.97
N ARG A 25 0.52 -33.00 16.31
CA ARG A 25 0.32 -32.49 17.68
C ARG A 25 -0.64 -31.31 17.61
N ALA A 26 -1.88 -31.55 18.00
CA ALA A 26 -2.79 -30.49 18.40
C ALA A 26 -2.16 -29.75 19.59
N ALA A 27 -1.68 -28.54 19.34
CA ALA A 27 -1.39 -27.54 20.34
C ALA A 27 -2.26 -26.33 20.00
N ALA A 28 -3.23 -26.07 20.87
CA ALA A 28 -4.12 -24.93 20.77
C ALA A 28 -3.30 -23.64 20.59
N PRO A 29 -3.72 -22.71 19.71
CA PRO A 29 -3.30 -21.33 19.87
C PRO A 29 -4.13 -20.75 21.01
N THR A 30 -3.76 -21.04 22.26
CA THR A 30 -3.92 -20.05 23.32
C THR A 30 -2.84 -19.01 23.10
N GLN A 31 -2.97 -18.26 22.01
CA GLN A 31 -2.37 -16.95 21.94
C GLN A 31 -3.37 -16.05 22.66
N ALA A 32 -3.19 -15.98 23.98
CA ALA A 32 -3.47 -14.76 24.70
C ALA A 32 -2.58 -13.70 24.03
N ALA A 33 -3.09 -13.14 22.93
CA ALA A 33 -2.62 -11.87 22.44
C ALA A 33 -2.92 -10.93 23.60
N ALA A 34 -1.86 -10.62 24.35
CA ALA A 34 -1.83 -9.45 25.17
C ALA A 34 -2.44 -8.35 24.32
N SER A 35 -3.61 -7.88 24.74
CA SER A 35 -4.11 -6.58 24.36
C SER A 35 -3.02 -5.61 24.79
N THR A 36 -2.05 -5.38 23.90
CA THR A 36 -1.28 -4.15 23.87
C THR A 36 -2.35 -3.09 23.92
N ALA A 37 -2.53 -2.49 25.10
CA ALA A 37 -3.37 -1.34 25.28
C ALA A 37 -2.92 -0.37 24.20
N ALA A 38 -3.75 -0.23 23.17
CA ALA A 38 -3.53 0.75 22.13
C ALA A 38 -3.38 2.06 22.88
N GLN A 39 -2.17 2.61 22.88
CA GLN A 39 -1.96 3.97 23.32
C GLN A 39 -3.01 4.81 22.60
N PRO A 40 -3.75 5.68 23.31
CA PRO A 40 -4.71 6.54 22.65
C PRO A 40 -3.93 7.35 21.62
N VAL A 41 -4.08 6.98 20.35
CA VAL A 41 -3.49 7.72 19.25
C VAL A 41 -4.33 8.98 19.15
N ASP A 42 -3.74 10.13 19.46
CA ASP A 42 -4.43 11.39 19.37
C ASP A 42 -4.75 11.68 17.91
N PHE A 43 -6.03 11.94 17.64
CA PHE A 43 -6.51 12.26 16.29
C PHE A 43 -5.75 13.44 15.67
N MET A 44 -5.31 14.39 16.50
CA MET A 44 -4.50 15.53 16.07
C MET A 44 -3.13 15.11 15.53
N ASP A 45 -2.50 14.09 16.13
CA ASP A 45 -1.21 13.58 15.66
C ASP A 45 -1.36 12.86 14.32
N VAL A 46 -2.43 12.06 14.16
CA VAL A 46 -2.75 11.40 12.88
C VAL A 46 -3.05 12.44 11.80
N LEU A 47 -3.81 13.48 12.13
CA LEU A 47 -4.12 14.57 11.19
C LEU A 47 -2.85 15.34 10.80
N ALA A 48 -1.96 15.60 11.76
CA ALA A 48 -0.68 16.26 11.49
C ALA A 48 0.19 15.42 10.55
N GLU A 49 0.26 14.11 10.78
CA GLU A 49 1.02 13.19 9.95
C GLU A 49 0.43 13.05 8.53
N VAL A 50 -0.88 12.88 8.41
CA VAL A 50 -1.57 12.81 7.10
C VAL A 50 -1.42 14.11 6.32
N SER A 51 -1.48 15.26 7.01
CA SER A 51 -1.29 16.57 6.35
C SER A 51 0.16 16.74 5.89
N GLY A 52 1.13 16.29 6.70
CA GLY A 52 2.56 16.33 6.37
C GLY A 52 2.90 15.45 5.18
N SER A 53 2.39 14.21 5.15
CA SER A 53 2.61 13.27 4.03
C SER A 53 1.97 13.77 2.74
N ALA A 54 0.74 14.29 2.79
CA ALA A 54 0.10 14.88 1.60
C ALA A 54 0.90 16.05 1.01
N MET A 55 1.46 16.93 1.85
CA MET A 55 2.32 18.02 1.38
C MET A 55 3.62 17.52 0.77
N ALA A 56 4.22 16.47 1.34
CA ALA A 56 5.43 15.87 0.80
C ALA A 56 5.16 15.21 -0.57
N ASP A 57 4.07 14.47 -0.70
CA ASP A 57 3.68 13.79 -1.93
C ASP A 57 3.35 14.79 -3.05
N LEU A 58 2.67 15.89 -2.74
CA LEU A 58 2.42 16.98 -3.69
C LEU A 58 3.72 17.58 -4.22
N ARG A 59 4.67 17.90 -3.33
CA ARG A 59 5.99 18.42 -3.74
C ARG A 59 6.76 17.41 -4.58
N ALA A 60 6.65 16.11 -4.27
CA ALA A 60 7.26 15.06 -5.06
C ALA A 60 6.66 14.99 -6.47
N GLY A 61 5.33 15.10 -6.60
CA GLY A 61 4.64 15.17 -7.89
C GLY A 61 5.02 16.41 -8.72
N GLU A 62 5.19 17.56 -8.09
CA GLU A 62 5.69 18.78 -8.74
C GLU A 62 7.14 18.61 -9.21
N ALA A 63 8.02 18.11 -8.35
CA ALA A 63 9.42 17.86 -8.69
C ALA A 63 9.54 16.83 -9.83
N ALA A 64 8.72 15.79 -9.81
CA ALA A 64 8.63 14.80 -10.90
C ALA A 64 8.19 15.46 -12.21
N SER A 65 7.17 16.32 -12.16
CA SER A 65 6.69 17.07 -13.34
C SER A 65 7.78 17.96 -13.94
N ILE A 66 8.54 18.67 -13.10
CA ILE A 66 9.69 19.48 -13.52
C ILE A 66 10.77 18.60 -14.16
N ALA A 67 11.14 17.49 -13.50
CA ALA A 67 12.14 16.56 -14.02
C ALA A 67 11.70 15.91 -15.35
N GLY A 68 10.39 15.69 -15.52
CA GLY A 68 9.79 15.22 -16.77
C GLY A 68 9.95 16.22 -17.91
N MET A 69 9.70 17.51 -17.65
CA MET A 69 9.90 18.59 -18.62
C MET A 69 11.38 18.74 -19.03
N GLU A 70 12.30 18.49 -18.09
CA GLU A 70 13.74 18.50 -18.35
C GLU A 70 14.25 17.22 -19.04
N GLY A 71 13.39 16.23 -19.27
CA GLY A 71 13.76 14.93 -19.85
C GLY A 71 14.54 14.01 -18.91
N LYS A 72 14.63 14.34 -17.62
CA LYS A 72 15.32 13.56 -16.57
C LYS A 72 14.46 12.44 -15.98
N MET A 73 13.15 12.49 -16.22
CA MET A 73 12.17 11.50 -15.77
C MET A 73 11.25 11.11 -16.93
N SER A 74 10.88 9.83 -17.04
CA SER A 74 9.99 9.38 -18.12
C SER A 74 8.55 9.86 -17.89
N VAL A 75 7.79 10.07 -18.96
CA VAL A 75 6.38 10.49 -18.87
C VAL A 75 5.56 9.53 -18.00
N GLN A 76 5.85 8.23 -18.06
CA GLN A 76 5.18 7.23 -17.22
C GLN A 76 5.47 7.45 -15.73
N GLN A 77 6.72 7.74 -15.37
CA GLN A 77 7.11 8.02 -13.97
C GLN A 77 6.51 9.33 -13.45
N VAL A 78 6.42 10.35 -14.30
CA VAL A 78 5.75 11.61 -13.96
C VAL A 78 4.28 11.36 -13.65
N VAL A 79 3.58 10.61 -14.50
CA VAL A 79 2.16 10.28 -14.29
C VAL A 79 1.97 9.48 -13.00
N GLU A 80 2.82 8.49 -12.74
CA GLU A 80 2.76 7.71 -11.48
C GLU A 80 2.94 8.62 -10.25
N ALA A 81 3.93 9.51 -10.27
CA ALA A 81 4.17 10.44 -9.16
C ALA A 81 2.99 11.39 -8.94
N VAL A 82 2.39 11.92 -10.02
CA VAL A 82 1.21 12.79 -9.94
C VAL A 82 -0.01 12.02 -9.42
N MET A 83 -0.25 10.80 -9.90
CA MET A 83 -1.33 9.94 -9.42
C MET A 83 -1.18 9.59 -7.93
N SER A 84 0.05 9.32 -7.48
CA SER A 84 0.35 9.08 -6.07
C SER A 84 0.05 10.32 -5.22
N ALA A 85 0.49 11.49 -5.67
CA ALA A 85 0.20 12.76 -5.01
C ALA A 85 -1.30 13.05 -4.92
N GLU A 86 -2.05 12.77 -6.00
CA GLU A 86 -3.50 12.95 -6.02
C GLU A 86 -4.21 12.04 -5.01
N LYS A 87 -3.79 10.77 -4.89
CA LYS A 87 -4.35 9.84 -3.90
C LYS A 87 -4.13 10.32 -2.46
N SER A 88 -2.95 10.87 -2.18
CA SER A 88 -2.61 11.43 -0.88
C SER A 88 -3.45 12.68 -0.57
N LEU A 89 -3.60 13.56 -1.57
CA LEU A 89 -4.48 14.74 -1.48
C LEU A 89 -5.94 14.35 -1.22
N GLN A 90 -6.48 13.35 -1.91
CA GLN A 90 -7.84 12.85 -1.69
C GLN A 90 -8.04 12.36 -0.25
N THR A 91 -7.01 11.71 0.32
CA THR A 91 -7.03 11.27 1.72
C THR A 91 -7.04 12.46 2.67
N ALA A 92 -6.17 13.44 2.47
CA ALA A 92 -6.14 14.66 3.28
C ALA A 92 -7.47 15.43 3.23
N LEU A 93 -8.11 15.50 2.06
CA LEU A 93 -9.43 16.10 1.90
C LEU A 93 -10.52 15.34 2.67
N ALA A 94 -10.49 14.00 2.66
CA ALA A 94 -11.43 13.20 3.43
C ALA A 94 -11.30 13.45 4.95
N VAL A 95 -10.07 13.61 5.45
CA VAL A 95 -9.85 13.96 6.85
C VAL A 95 -10.34 15.38 7.14
N ARG A 96 -10.04 16.36 6.26
CA ARG A 96 -10.56 17.74 6.38
C ARG A 96 -12.08 17.75 6.51
N ASP A 97 -12.77 17.01 5.67
CA ASP A 97 -14.24 16.97 5.67
C ASP A 97 -14.78 16.35 6.97
N LYS A 98 -14.10 15.34 7.53
CA LYS A 98 -14.45 14.79 8.84
C LYS A 98 -14.24 15.76 9.99
N VAL A 99 -13.16 16.55 9.98
CA VAL A 99 -12.92 17.59 10.99
C VAL A 99 -14.02 18.65 10.94
N VAL A 100 -14.36 19.10 9.73
CA VAL A 100 -15.43 20.10 9.54
C VAL A 100 -16.77 19.54 10.03
N SER A 101 -17.10 18.29 9.70
CA SER A 101 -18.32 17.63 10.18
C SER A 101 -18.36 17.52 11.70
N ALA A 102 -17.25 17.14 12.35
CA ALA A 102 -17.18 17.05 13.81
C ALA A 102 -17.37 18.42 14.48
N TYR A 103 -16.78 19.47 13.90
CA TYR A 103 -16.97 20.84 14.38
C TYR A 103 -18.44 21.30 14.27
N GLN A 104 -19.09 20.99 13.14
CA GLN A 104 -20.51 21.30 12.96
C GLN A 104 -21.42 20.53 13.92
N GLU A 105 -21.12 19.27 14.22
CA GLU A 105 -21.89 18.46 15.17
C GLU A 105 -21.81 19.03 16.60
N ILE A 106 -20.60 19.36 17.06
CA ILE A 106 -20.39 20.01 18.36
C ILE A 106 -21.13 21.35 18.41
N GLY A 107 -21.03 22.15 17.35
CA GLY A 107 -21.71 23.44 17.25
C GLY A 107 -23.25 23.32 17.25
N ARG A 108 -23.81 22.23 16.71
CA ARG A 108 -25.26 21.96 16.75
C ARG A 108 -25.76 21.52 18.13
N MET A 109 -24.88 20.93 18.95
CA MET A 109 -25.19 20.54 20.32
C MET A 109 -25.02 21.72 21.30
N ALA A 110 -24.28 22.76 20.92
CA ALA A 110 -24.04 23.96 21.71
C ALA A 110 -25.16 25.01 21.57
N ILE A 111 -26.40 24.63 21.93
CA ILE A 111 -27.45 25.52 22.46
C ILE A 111 -28.44 24.67 23.28
#